data_AF-A0AAD5JMN9-F1
#
_entry.id   AF-A0AAD5JMN9-F1
#
_cell.length_a   1.000
_cell.length_b   1.000
_cell.length_c   1.000
_cell.angle_alpha   90.00
_cell.angle_beta   90.00
_cell.angle_gamma   90.00
#
_symmetry.space_group_name_H-M   'P 1'
#
loop_
_entity.id
_entity.type
_entity.pdbx_description
1 polymer ?
#
loop_
_entity_poly.entity_id
_entity_poly.type
_entity_poly.pdbx_seq_one_letter_code
_entity_poly.pdbx_strand_id
1 'polypeptide(L)'
;MNQLLVTAIANYSQLLEEASSSRVATWKPFFIERCTRWCMYIEAELLALSDLEGNDHRLAAVEQSNNTRVPELSELFDASHLLYNALIKNIYLSNDMYWTVISTYEFLSLASSSRQETLIEDIAHNAHEAATIDVLDIMISTIKE
;
A
#
# COMPACT_ATOMS: atom_id res chain seq x y z
N MET A 1 -21.80 7.86 -13.43
CA MET A 1 -20.73 8.28 -12.50
C MET A 1 -21.13 7.93 -11.07
N ASN A 2 -20.51 6.91 -10.50
CA ASN A 2 -20.71 6.44 -9.13
C ASN A 2 -19.88 7.30 -8.16
N GLN A 3 -20.55 8.19 -7.41
CA GLN A 3 -19.87 9.09 -6.48
C GLN A 3 -19.16 8.37 -5.32
N LEU A 4 -19.65 7.19 -4.91
CA LEU A 4 -19.00 6.41 -3.85
C LEU A 4 -17.64 5.89 -4.31
N LEU A 5 -17.53 5.45 -5.56
CA LEU A 5 -16.26 5.02 -6.14
C LEU A 5 -15.28 6.19 -6.28
N VAL A 6 -15.74 7.35 -6.72
CA VAL A 6 -14.91 8.57 -6.81
C VAL A 6 -14.32 8.94 -5.45
N THR A 7 -15.15 9.02 -4.41
CA THR A 7 -14.71 9.31 -3.04
C THR A 7 -13.79 8.21 -2.49
N ALA A 8 -14.06 6.94 -2.83
CA ALA A 8 -13.18 5.83 -2.46
C ALA A 8 -11.78 5.98 -3.05
N ILE A 9 -11.66 6.31 -4.35
CA ILE A 9 -10.38 6.53 -5.03
C ILE A 9 -9.64 7.73 -4.43
N ALA A 10 -10.34 8.84 -4.17
CA ALA A 10 -9.74 10.04 -3.58
C ALA A 10 -9.18 9.75 -2.18
N ASN A 11 -9.98 9.11 -1.31
CA ASN A 11 -9.53 8.75 0.04
C ASN A 11 -8.41 7.69 0.02
N TYR A 12 -8.47 6.73 -0.91
CA TYR A 12 -7.41 5.74 -1.10
C TYR A 12 -6.08 6.40 -1.47
N SER A 13 -6.12 7.45 -2.28
CA SER A 13 -4.93 8.23 -2.64
C SER A 13 -4.28 8.86 -1.41
N GLN A 14 -5.09 9.46 -0.53
CA GLN A 14 -4.62 9.97 0.76
C GLN A 14 -4.07 8.86 1.66
N LEU A 15 -4.76 7.71 1.70
CA LEU A 15 -4.32 6.55 2.47
C LEU A 15 -2.94 6.05 2.03
N LEU A 16 -2.66 6.03 0.71
CA LEU A 16 -1.34 5.65 0.18
C LEU A 16 -0.23 6.62 0.59
N GLU A 17 -0.53 7.92 0.59
CA GLU A 17 0.39 8.95 1.06
C GLU A 17 0.69 8.73 2.56
N GLU A 18 -0.34 8.48 3.37
CA GLU A 18 -0.18 8.19 4.79
C GLU A 18 0.59 6.89 5.04
N ALA A 19 0.32 5.84 4.27
CA ALA A 19 1.01 4.55 4.31
C ALA A 19 2.50 4.65 3.97
N SER A 20 2.91 5.71 3.28
CA SER A 20 4.31 6.00 2.93
C SER A 20 4.98 7.01 3.88
N SER A 21 4.26 7.46 4.92
CA SER A 21 4.71 8.49 5.86
C SER A 21 4.89 7.95 7.29
N SER A 22 5.45 8.77 8.18
CA SER A 22 5.57 8.42 9.61
C SER A 22 4.22 8.25 10.33
N ARG A 23 3.10 8.64 9.71
CA ARG A 23 1.75 8.46 10.28
C ARG A 23 1.40 6.99 10.46
N VAL A 24 1.99 6.08 9.67
CA VAL A 24 1.75 4.64 9.76
C VAL A 24 2.09 4.07 11.15
N ALA A 25 3.01 4.70 11.90
CA ALA A 25 3.37 4.29 13.25
C ALA A 25 2.19 4.36 14.24
N THR A 26 1.16 5.12 13.91
CA THR A 26 -0.06 5.26 14.73
C THR A 26 -1.16 4.26 14.36
N TRP A 27 -0.97 3.49 13.28
CA TRP A 27 -1.97 2.57 12.78
C TRP A 27 -2.06 1.33 13.67
N LYS A 28 -3.24 0.71 13.66
CA LYS A 28 -3.52 -0.54 14.39
C LYS A 28 -3.71 -1.68 13.39
N PRO A 29 -3.46 -2.96 13.75
CA PRO A 29 -3.59 -4.08 12.83
C PRO A 29 -4.96 -4.15 12.14
N PHE A 30 -6.03 -3.97 12.91
CA PHE A 30 -7.41 -3.93 12.40
C PHE A 30 -7.68 -2.78 11.41
N PHE A 31 -6.92 -1.69 11.47
CA PHE A 31 -7.04 -0.61 10.49
C PHE A 31 -6.53 -1.07 9.11
N ILE A 32 -5.42 -1.81 9.05
CA ILE A 32 -4.91 -2.39 7.79
C ILE A 32 -5.93 -3.33 7.17
N GLU A 33 -6.55 -4.21 7.96
CA GLU A 33 -7.61 -5.09 7.43
C GLU A 33 -8.76 -4.31 6.77
N ARG A 34 -9.13 -3.16 7.33
CA ARG A 34 -10.15 -2.28 6.74
C ARG A 34 -9.66 -1.62 5.46
N CYS A 35 -8.41 -1.16 5.44
CA CYS A 35 -7.77 -0.61 4.24
C CYS A 35 -7.76 -1.63 3.10
N THR A 36 -7.41 -2.90 3.37
CA THR A 36 -7.42 -3.97 2.38
C THR A 36 -8.82 -4.22 1.82
N ARG A 37 -9.86 -4.23 2.67
CA ARG A 37 -11.25 -4.34 2.20
C ARG A 37 -11.64 -3.17 1.29
N TRP A 38 -11.09 -1.99 1.55
CA TRP A 38 -11.32 -0.83 0.71
C TRP A 38 -10.66 -0.96 -0.66
N CYS A 39 -9.42 -1.48 -0.70
CA CYS A 39 -8.75 -1.82 -1.95
C CYS A 39 -9.57 -2.81 -2.78
N MET A 40 -10.04 -3.90 -2.16
CA MET A 40 -10.88 -4.90 -2.83
C MET A 40 -12.18 -4.30 -3.38
N TYR A 41 -12.80 -3.35 -2.67
CA TYR A 41 -13.97 -2.64 -3.17
C TYR A 41 -13.65 -1.82 -4.43
N ILE A 42 -12.54 -1.06 -4.43
CA ILE A 42 -12.12 -0.26 -5.58
C ILE A 42 -11.83 -1.16 -6.78
N GLU A 43 -11.06 -2.23 -6.57
CA GLU A 43 -10.73 -3.22 -7.61
C GLU A 43 -11.99 -3.85 -8.20
N ALA A 44 -12.92 -4.31 -7.36
CA ALA A 44 -14.15 -4.96 -7.82
C ALA A 44 -15.07 -4.02 -8.59
N GLU A 45 -15.24 -2.78 -8.12
CA GLU A 45 -16.07 -1.78 -8.80
C GLU A 45 -15.45 -1.38 -10.14
N LEU A 46 -14.13 -1.20 -10.21
CA LEU A 46 -13.44 -0.88 -11.47
C LEU A 46 -13.48 -2.04 -12.47
N LEU A 47 -13.35 -3.29 -12.01
CA LEU A 47 -13.45 -4.48 -12.86
C LEU A 47 -14.84 -4.65 -13.51
N ALA A 48 -15.88 -4.07 -12.93
CA ALA A 48 -17.23 -4.08 -13.49
C ALA A 48 -17.45 -3.01 -14.58
N LEU A 49 -16.50 -2.10 -14.78
CA LEU A 49 -16.57 -0.98 -15.72
C LEU A 49 -15.65 -1.20 -16.93
N SER A 50 -15.91 -0.47 -18.01
CA SER A 50 -14.92 -0.34 -19.08
C SER A 50 -13.75 0.57 -18.66
N ASP A 51 -12.59 0.43 -19.30
CA ASP A 51 -11.41 1.27 -19.01
C ASP A 51 -11.70 2.77 -19.16
N LEU A 52 -12.54 3.14 -20.13
CA LEU A 52 -12.95 4.53 -20.34
C LEU A 52 -13.74 5.04 -19.13
N GLU A 53 -14.76 4.29 -18.70
CA GLU A 53 -15.57 4.65 -17.53
C GLU A 53 -14.73 4.66 -16.26
N GLY A 54 -13.83 3.69 -16.08
CA GLY A 54 -12.90 3.65 -14.95
C GLY A 54 -12.01 4.90 -14.90
N ASN A 55 -11.49 5.33 -16.05
CA ASN A 55 -10.68 6.54 -16.13
C ASN A 55 -11.49 7.81 -15.86
N ASP A 56 -12.76 7.88 -16.28
CA ASP A 56 -13.66 8.99 -15.93
C ASP A 56 -13.85 9.12 -14.41
N HIS A 57 -14.02 7.99 -13.70
CA HIS A 57 -14.12 8.00 -12.22
C HIS A 57 -12.80 8.44 -11.58
N ARG A 58 -11.66 7.98 -12.10
CA ARG A 58 -10.33 8.40 -11.64
C ARG A 58 -10.11 9.90 -11.82
N LEU A 59 -10.45 10.46 -12.98
CA LEU A 59 -10.34 11.89 -13.25
C LEU A 59 -11.23 12.72 -12.31
N ALA A 60 -12.46 12.27 -12.05
CA ALA A 60 -13.31 12.91 -11.06
C ALA A 60 -12.71 12.84 -9.63
N ALA A 61 -11.95 11.79 -9.31
CA ALA A 61 -11.28 11.67 -8.02
C ALA A 61 -10.07 12.61 -7.90
N VAL A 62 -9.36 12.90 -9.00
CA VAL A 62 -8.28 13.91 -9.05
C VAL A 62 -8.81 15.28 -8.66
N GLU A 63 -10.02 15.63 -9.10
CA GLU A 63 -10.65 16.91 -8.72
C GLU A 63 -10.96 16.99 -7.21
N GLN A 64 -11.12 15.84 -6.53
CA GLN A 64 -11.42 15.75 -5.10
C GLN A 64 -10.17 15.57 -4.21
N SER A 65 -9.01 15.21 -4.77
CA SER A 65 -7.87 14.70 -3.98
C SER A 65 -7.00 15.77 -3.30
N ASN A 66 -7.39 17.06 -3.31
CA ASN A 66 -6.70 18.15 -2.60
C ASN A 66 -5.16 18.18 -2.77
N ASN A 67 -4.67 17.93 -4.00
CA ASN A 67 -3.25 17.83 -4.38
C ASN A 67 -2.52 16.52 -4.02
N THR A 68 -3.20 15.52 -3.48
CA THR A 68 -2.62 14.18 -3.35
C THR A 68 -2.62 13.49 -4.73
N ARG A 69 -1.50 12.82 -5.06
CA ARG A 69 -1.37 12.02 -6.29
C ARG A 69 -2.43 10.91 -6.29
N VAL A 70 -3.32 10.93 -7.28
CA VAL A 70 -4.23 9.82 -7.55
C VAL A 70 -3.52 8.78 -8.42
N PRO A 71 -3.51 7.48 -8.04
CA PRO A 71 -2.92 6.42 -8.86
C PRO A 71 -3.56 6.34 -10.25
N GLU A 72 -2.78 5.88 -11.22
CA GLU A 72 -3.27 5.59 -12.58
C GLU A 72 -4.25 4.42 -12.57
N LEU A 73 -5.10 4.31 -13.60
CA LEU A 73 -6.13 3.27 -13.65
C LEU A 73 -5.55 1.86 -13.54
N SER A 74 -4.40 1.59 -14.18
CA SER A 74 -3.70 0.31 -14.08
C SER A 74 -3.21 0.00 -12.66
N GLU A 75 -2.83 1.03 -11.90
CA GLU A 75 -2.42 0.88 -10.49
C GLU A 75 -3.64 0.64 -9.58
N LEU A 76 -4.80 1.21 -9.91
CA LEU A 76 -6.05 1.01 -9.14
C LEU A 76 -6.64 -0.40 -9.30
N PHE A 77 -6.39 -1.08 -10.42
CA PHE A 77 -6.73 -2.51 -10.59
C PHE A 77 -5.92 -3.44 -9.69
N ASP A 78 -4.81 -2.95 -9.11
CA ASP A 78 -3.98 -3.68 -8.16
C ASP A 78 -3.74 -2.87 -6.87
N ALA A 79 -4.80 -2.18 -6.43
CA ALA A 79 -4.76 -1.27 -5.28
C ALA A 79 -4.26 -1.96 -4.00
N SER A 80 -4.63 -3.22 -3.78
CA SER A 80 -4.20 -3.99 -2.63
C SER A 80 -2.69 -4.15 -2.66
N HIS A 81 -2.13 -4.59 -3.80
CA HIS A 81 -0.69 -4.76 -3.97
C HIS A 81 0.05 -3.43 -3.74
N LEU A 82 -0.44 -2.34 -4.31
CA LEU A 82 0.16 -1.02 -4.15
C LEU A 82 0.19 -0.56 -2.68
N LEU A 83 -0.89 -0.78 -1.92
CA LEU A 83 -0.95 -0.47 -0.49
C LEU A 83 0.07 -1.31 0.30
N TYR A 84 0.10 -2.62 0.09
CA TYR A 84 1.02 -3.50 0.81
C TYR A 84 2.49 -3.16 0.49
N ASN A 85 2.80 -2.84 -0.76
CA ASN A 85 4.15 -2.43 -1.15
C ASN A 85 4.57 -1.13 -0.45
N ALA A 86 3.66 -0.14 -0.36
CA ALA A 86 3.90 1.09 0.38
C ALA A 86 4.16 0.83 1.87
N LEU A 87 3.40 -0.07 2.50
CA LEU A 87 3.54 -0.42 3.91
C LEU A 87 4.85 -1.15 4.20
N ILE A 88 5.23 -2.14 3.38
CA ILE A 88 6.44 -2.94 3.57
C ILE A 88 7.70 -2.08 3.43
N LYS A 89 7.68 -1.09 2.53
CA LYS A 89 8.79 -0.14 2.32
C LYS A 89 8.88 0.94 3.40
N ASN A 90 7.88 1.07 4.27
CA ASN A 90 7.85 2.15 5.24
C ASN A 90 8.59 1.78 6.53
N ILE A 91 9.73 2.44 6.77
CA ILE A 91 10.58 2.26 7.96
C ILE A 91 9.89 2.57 9.30
N TYR A 92 8.79 3.33 9.27
CA TYR A 92 8.03 3.69 10.47
C TYR A 92 6.97 2.65 10.85
N LEU A 93 6.84 1.57 10.07
CA LEU A 93 5.93 0.47 10.38
C LEU A 93 6.46 -0.30 11.60
N SER A 94 5.64 -0.47 12.63
CA SER A 94 6.05 -1.23 13.81
C SER A 94 6.17 -2.73 13.51
N ASN A 95 6.97 -3.46 14.28
CA ASN A 95 7.19 -4.90 14.07
C ASN A 95 5.87 -5.71 14.06
N ASP A 96 4.95 -5.43 14.97
CA ASP A 96 3.65 -6.12 15.02
C ASP A 96 2.81 -5.86 13.76
N MET A 97 2.88 -4.62 13.25
CA MET A 97 2.21 -4.23 12.02
C MET A 97 2.89 -4.88 10.80
N TYR A 98 4.22 -4.95 10.78
CA TYR A 98 4.99 -5.62 9.75
C TYR A 98 4.59 -7.10 9.64
N TRP A 99 4.54 -7.83 10.75
CA TRP A 99 4.10 -9.23 10.75
C TRP A 99 2.65 -9.40 10.26
N THR A 100 1.76 -8.47 10.61
CA THR A 100 0.38 -8.46 10.11
C THR A 100 0.32 -8.24 8.59
N VAL A 101 1.11 -7.28 8.09
CA VAL A 101 1.20 -6.94 6.66
C VAL A 101 1.73 -8.12 5.86
N ILE A 102 2.84 -8.72 6.28
CA ILE A 102 3.46 -9.86 5.59
C ILE A 102 2.53 -11.09 5.60
N SER A 103 1.95 -11.45 6.74
CA SER A 103 1.06 -12.62 6.83
C SER A 103 -0.21 -12.47 5.99
N THR A 104 -0.78 -11.26 5.93
CA THR A 104 -1.97 -10.99 5.11
C THR A 104 -1.63 -10.96 3.63
N TYR A 105 -0.48 -10.38 3.27
CA TYR A 105 -0.06 -10.28 1.88
C TYR A 105 0.40 -11.64 1.31
N GLU A 106 1.06 -12.48 2.10
CA GLU A 106 1.37 -13.88 1.75
C GLU A 106 0.10 -14.67 1.44
N PHE A 107 -0.97 -14.49 2.22
CA PHE A 107 -2.26 -15.11 1.93
C PHE A 107 -2.85 -14.65 0.57
N LEU A 108 -2.73 -13.36 0.24
CA LEU A 108 -3.21 -12.82 -1.03
C LEU A 108 -2.33 -13.26 -2.22
N SER A 109 -1.01 -13.43 -2.02
CA SER A 109 -0.09 -13.88 -3.06
C SER A 109 -0.19 -15.39 -3.31
N LEU A 110 -0.46 -16.21 -2.29
CA LEU A 110 -0.70 -17.65 -2.42
C LEU A 110 -1.91 -17.99 -3.31
N ALA A 111 -2.87 -17.08 -3.44
CA ALA A 111 -4.01 -17.23 -4.35
C ALA A 111 -3.61 -17.07 -5.85
N SER A 112 -2.41 -16.55 -6.14
CA SER A 112 -1.89 -16.41 -7.51
C SER A 112 -0.40 -16.72 -7.56
N SER A 113 -0.03 -17.88 -8.10
CA SER A 113 1.34 -18.41 -8.12
C SER A 113 2.41 -17.46 -8.69
N SER A 114 2.05 -16.48 -9.54
CA SER A 114 2.97 -15.49 -10.09
C SER A 114 3.30 -14.32 -9.13
N ARG A 115 2.47 -14.03 -8.12
CA ARG A 115 2.70 -12.92 -7.16
C ARG A 115 3.60 -13.31 -5.98
N GLN A 116 3.81 -14.61 -5.79
CA GLN A 116 4.63 -15.14 -4.70
C GLN A 116 6.12 -14.86 -4.92
N GLU A 117 6.59 -14.89 -6.18
CA GLU A 117 7.96 -14.51 -6.55
C GLU A 117 8.21 -13.02 -6.28
N THR A 118 7.26 -12.14 -6.62
CA THR A 118 7.33 -10.69 -6.36
C THR A 118 7.39 -10.39 -4.87
N LEU A 119 6.65 -11.13 -4.03
CA LEU A 119 6.69 -10.96 -2.57
C LEU A 119 8.07 -11.28 -1.99
N ILE A 120 8.66 -12.39 -2.41
CA ILE A 120 9.97 -12.82 -1.90
C ILE A 120 11.04 -11.83 -2.33
N GLU A 121 10.97 -11.32 -3.56
CA GLU A 121 11.88 -10.28 -4.05
C GLU A 121 11.71 -8.96 -3.29
N ASP A 122 10.47 -8.51 -3.07
CA ASP A 122 10.17 -7.27 -2.33
C ASP A 122 10.60 -7.39 -0.85
N ILE A 123 10.34 -8.53 -0.18
CA ILE A 123 10.81 -8.76 1.19
C ILE A 123 12.34 -8.84 1.22
N ALA A 124 12.96 -9.59 0.31
CA ALA A 124 14.41 -9.73 0.30
C ALA A 124 15.11 -8.38 0.05
N HIS A 125 14.56 -7.55 -0.84
CA HIS A 125 15.06 -6.22 -1.12
C HIS A 125 14.91 -5.28 0.09
N ASN A 126 13.72 -5.24 0.69
CA ASN A 126 13.44 -4.31 1.79
C ASN A 126 14.03 -4.77 3.14
N ALA A 127 14.07 -6.08 3.42
CA ALA A 127 14.74 -6.63 4.60
C ALA A 127 16.27 -6.41 4.52
N HIS A 128 16.85 -6.43 3.32
CA HIS A 128 18.24 -6.09 3.10
C HIS A 128 18.52 -4.61 3.39
N GLU A 129 17.65 -3.69 2.96
CA GLU A 129 17.76 -2.27 3.30
C GLU A 129 17.60 -2.01 4.80
N ALA A 130 16.60 -2.60 5.45
CA ALA A 130 16.39 -2.47 6.89
C ALA A 130 17.56 -3.02 7.72
N ALA A 131 18.09 -4.20 7.36
CA ALA A 131 19.27 -4.78 8.01
C ALA A 131 20.53 -3.92 7.79
N THR A 132 20.64 -3.26 6.64
CA THR A 132 21.75 -2.34 6.34
C THR A 132 21.65 -1.07 7.20
N ILE A 133 20.44 -0.55 7.42
CA ILE A 133 20.20 0.60 8.31
C ILE A 133 20.54 0.24 9.76
N ASP A 134 20.09 -0.91 10.26
CA ASP A 134 20.43 -1.38 11.62
C ASP A 134 21.95 -1.53 11.83
N VAL A 135 22.66 -2.10 10.85
CA VAL A 135 24.12 -2.21 10.90
C VAL A 135 24.78 -0.83 10.90
N LEU A 136 24.30 0.11 10.09
CA LEU A 136 24.82 1.48 10.06
C LEU A 136 24.58 2.20 11.39
N ASP A 137 23.41 2.05 12.00
CA ASP A 137 23.10 2.64 13.31
C ASP A 137 23.96 2.05 14.43
N ILE A 138 24.19 0.73 14.43
CA ILE A 138 25.11 0.07 15.35
C ILE A 138 26.55 0.56 15.14
N MET A 139 26.99 0.73 13.89
CA MET A 139 28.32 1.26 13.60
C MET A 139 28.47 2.72 14.07
N ILE A 140 27.45 3.55 13.88
CA ILE A 140 27.45 4.96 14.33
C ILE A 140 27.44 5.05 15.86
N SER A 141 26.70 4.19 16.56
CA SER A 141 26.70 4.17 18.03
C SER A 141 28.06 3.74 18.58
N THR A 142 28.71 2.76 17.94
CA THR A 142 30.04 2.27 18.35
C THR A 142 31.16 3.29 18.09
N ILE A 143 31.00 4.18 17.11
CA ILE A 143 31.98 5.24 16.81
C ILE A 143 31.87 6.44 17.79
N LYS A 144 30.74 6.59 18.48
CA LYS A 144 30.48 7.70 19.41
C LYS A 144 30.84 7.39 20.88
N GLU A 145 31.27 6.17 21.18
CA GLU A 145 31.88 5.77 22.46
C GLU A 145 33.42 5.84 22.37
#